data_AF-A0A962U5R4-F1
#
_entry.id   AF-A0A962U5R4-F1
#
_cell.length_a   1.000
_cell.length_b   1.000
_cell.length_c   1.000
_cell.angle_alpha   90.00
_cell.angle_beta   90.00
_cell.angle_gamma   90.00
#
_symmetry.space_group_name_H-M   'P 1'
#
loop_
_entity.id
_entity.type
_entity.pdbx_description
1 polymer ?
#
loop_
_entity_poly.entity_id
_entity_poly.type
_entity_poly.pdbx_seq_one_letter_code
_entity_poly.pdbx_strand_id
1 'polypeptide(L)'
;MSDRGNEKSGIDPARRRFLTDTLRTVVGVGLVALTLGVYQRQARALPATTIRPPGAGEEEDFQSKCIRCGLCVRDCPYDTLKLAELGDEVALGTPYFEARSVPCEMCDDIPCVKACPTGALDPALTKIGEARMGLAVVVDQEACIAFQGLRCEVCFNVCPVRGDAITLNYQHNTRSGKHAFFIPVVHSNACTGCGKCEKACILEEAAIKVFPIALAKGMLGKHYRLGWEQKARAGEALVSPDTPHEYNLPDGMSYEHGGRGLIINEEAGGAAAPAPQPFSSNPLDTLNRKGGL
;
A
#
# COMPACT_ATOMS: atom_id res chain seq x y z
N MET A 1 -43.72 -77.41 26.43
CA MET A 1 -42.68 -76.77 25.61
C MET A 1 -42.95 -75.28 25.60
N SER A 2 -41.87 -74.52 25.73
CA SER A 2 -41.80 -73.08 25.96
C SER A 2 -42.41 -72.30 24.81
N ASP A 3 -43.42 -71.46 25.09
CA ASP A 3 -43.82 -70.39 24.17
C ASP A 3 -43.34 -69.08 24.78
N ARG A 4 -42.14 -68.66 24.35
CA ARG A 4 -41.53 -67.39 24.77
C ARG A 4 -42.31 -66.27 24.10
N GLY A 5 -42.98 -65.46 24.92
CA GLY A 5 -43.51 -64.16 24.51
C GLY A 5 -42.41 -63.34 23.85
N ASN A 6 -42.57 -63.09 22.55
CA ASN A 6 -41.76 -62.15 21.80
C ASN A 6 -42.26 -60.73 22.16
N GLU A 7 -41.73 -60.19 23.24
CA GLU A 7 -41.97 -58.82 23.67
C GLU A 7 -41.27 -57.89 22.67
N LYS A 8 -42.00 -57.55 21.60
CA LYS A 8 -41.57 -56.52 20.66
C LYS A 8 -41.50 -55.20 21.42
N SER A 9 -40.28 -54.82 21.81
CA SER A 9 -39.93 -53.48 22.29
C SER A 9 -40.25 -52.45 21.20
N GLY A 10 -41.53 -52.10 21.07
CA GLY A 10 -42.01 -51.08 20.17
C GLY A 10 -41.51 -49.73 20.66
N ILE A 11 -40.68 -49.08 19.85
CA ILE A 11 -40.24 -47.71 20.10
C ILE A 11 -41.47 -46.83 20.27
N ASP A 12 -41.63 -46.21 21.45
CA ASP A 12 -42.75 -45.31 21.74
C ASP A 12 -42.80 -44.18 20.69
N PRO A 13 -43.88 -44.09 19.90
CA PRO A 13 -44.03 -43.06 18.86
C PRO A 13 -43.96 -41.64 19.43
N ALA A 14 -44.37 -41.40 20.68
CA ALA A 14 -44.27 -40.10 21.32
C ALA A 14 -42.81 -39.71 21.61
N ARG A 15 -42.02 -40.66 22.15
CA ARG A 15 -40.59 -40.48 22.41
C ARG A 15 -39.79 -40.25 21.11
N ARG A 16 -40.12 -40.99 20.05
CA ARG A 16 -39.52 -40.81 18.72
C ARG A 16 -39.81 -39.42 18.17
N ARG A 17 -41.06 -38.96 18.28
CA ARG A 17 -41.50 -37.65 17.78
C ARG A 17 -40.81 -36.50 18.51
N PHE A 18 -40.74 -36.59 19.84
CA PHE A 18 -40.01 -35.63 20.67
C PHE A 18 -38.52 -35.53 20.27
N LEU A 19 -37.83 -36.66 20.10
CA LEU A 19 -36.42 -36.67 19.70
C LEU A 19 -36.22 -36.09 18.29
N THR A 20 -37.08 -36.42 17.33
CA THR A 20 -36.99 -35.86 15.97
C THR A 20 -37.29 -34.36 15.92
N ASP A 21 -38.27 -33.88 16.68
CA ASP A 21 -38.64 -32.46 16.69
C ASP A 21 -37.59 -31.62 17.45
N THR A 22 -37.00 -32.17 18.52
CA THR A 22 -35.86 -31.56 19.21
C THR A 22 -34.63 -31.49 18.29
N LEU A 23 -34.33 -32.58 17.57
CA LEU A 23 -33.21 -32.59 16.62
C LEU A 23 -33.42 -31.58 15.48
N ARG A 24 -34.62 -31.51 14.92
CA ARG A 24 -34.97 -30.54 13.85
C ARG A 24 -34.83 -29.10 14.30
N THR A 25 -35.28 -28.79 15.52
CA THR A 25 -35.19 -27.44 16.08
C THR A 25 -33.75 -27.05 16.38
N VAL A 26 -32.97 -27.94 17.01
CA VAL A 26 -31.54 -27.70 17.28
C VAL A 26 -30.76 -27.50 15.98
N VAL A 27 -30.96 -28.35 14.98
CA VAL A 27 -30.29 -28.22 13.67
C VAL A 27 -30.76 -26.95 12.96
N GLY A 28 -32.07 -26.67 12.94
CA GLY A 28 -32.62 -25.47 12.30
C GLY A 28 -32.07 -24.17 12.91
N VAL A 29 -32.11 -24.05 14.24
CA VAL A 29 -31.55 -22.89 14.95
C VAL A 29 -30.04 -22.83 14.80
N GLY A 30 -29.35 -23.96 14.88
CA GLY A 30 -27.90 -24.04 14.68
C GLY A 30 -27.46 -23.56 13.30
N LEU A 31 -28.18 -23.97 12.25
CA LEU A 31 -27.93 -23.51 10.88
C LEU A 31 -28.17 -22.01 10.74
N VAL A 32 -29.27 -21.49 11.26
CA VAL A 32 -29.57 -20.04 11.23
C VAL A 32 -28.53 -19.24 12.01
N ALA A 33 -28.11 -19.71 13.19
CA ALA A 33 -27.08 -19.05 13.97
C ALA A 33 -25.72 -19.05 13.26
N LEU A 34 -25.35 -20.16 12.61
CA LEU A 34 -24.13 -20.26 11.81
C LEU A 34 -24.19 -19.35 10.58
N THR A 35 -25.29 -19.32 9.84
CA THR A 35 -25.42 -18.45 8.66
C THR A 35 -25.35 -16.99 9.02
N LEU A 36 -26.06 -16.56 10.08
CA LEU A 36 -25.98 -15.19 10.59
C LEU A 36 -24.58 -14.85 11.13
N GLY A 37 -23.94 -15.79 11.83
CA GLY A 37 -22.59 -15.59 12.38
C GLY A 37 -21.52 -15.44 11.29
N VAL A 38 -21.60 -16.21 10.20
CA VAL A 38 -20.70 -16.08 9.05
C VAL A 38 -20.94 -14.76 8.31
N TYR A 39 -22.20 -14.42 8.06
CA TYR A 39 -22.58 -13.17 7.40
C TYR A 39 -22.07 -11.94 8.17
N GLN A 40 -22.21 -11.94 9.49
CA GLN A 40 -21.75 -10.85 10.35
C GLN A 40 -20.22 -10.66 10.32
N ARG A 41 -19.44 -11.75 10.18
CA ARG A 41 -17.98 -11.65 10.03
C ARG A 41 -17.57 -11.05 8.70
N GLN A 42 -18.21 -11.47 7.61
CA GLN A 42 -17.93 -10.94 6.27
C GLN A 42 -18.20 -9.43 6.21
N ALA A 43 -19.26 -8.97 6.89
CA ALA A 43 -19.59 -7.55 6.99
C ALA A 43 -18.58 -6.70 7.80
N ARG A 44 -17.55 -7.27 8.44
CA ARG A 44 -16.55 -6.48 9.19
C ARG A 44 -15.38 -5.98 8.36
N ALA A 45 -15.13 -6.55 7.19
CA ALA A 45 -14.03 -6.11 6.34
C ALA A 45 -14.47 -4.90 5.50
N LEU A 46 -13.62 -3.88 5.39
CA LEU A 46 -13.82 -2.80 4.43
C LEU A 46 -13.39 -3.28 3.04
N PRO A 47 -14.28 -3.25 2.01
CA PRO A 47 -13.91 -3.57 0.65
C PRO A 47 -12.83 -2.63 0.11
N ALA A 48 -11.99 -3.13 -0.80
CA ALA A 48 -10.83 -2.39 -1.30
C ALA A 48 -11.20 -1.09 -2.06
N THR A 49 -12.37 -1.03 -2.66
CA THR A 49 -12.86 0.12 -3.45
C THR A 49 -13.55 1.18 -2.59
N THR A 50 -13.75 0.89 -1.31
CA THR A 50 -14.55 1.70 -0.41
C THR A 50 -13.67 2.45 0.58
N ILE A 51 -13.94 3.74 0.74
CA ILE A 51 -13.18 4.66 1.58
C ILE A 51 -14.05 5.23 2.69
N ARG A 52 -13.48 5.36 3.89
CA ARG A 52 -14.17 5.95 5.05
C ARG A 52 -14.13 7.49 5.01
N PRO A 53 -15.08 8.18 5.65
CA PRO A 53 -15.09 9.64 5.75
C PRO A 53 -13.80 10.21 6.39
N PRO A 54 -13.53 11.52 6.23
CA PRO A 54 -12.46 12.20 6.95
C PRO A 54 -12.54 11.96 8.47
N GLY A 55 -11.38 11.73 9.09
CA GLY A 55 -11.28 11.52 10.54
C GLY A 55 -11.59 10.08 11.00
N ALA A 56 -12.00 9.18 10.10
CA ALA A 56 -12.10 7.77 10.45
C ALA A 56 -10.71 7.21 10.77
N GLY A 57 -10.58 6.55 11.93
CA GLY A 57 -9.36 5.83 12.31
C GLY A 57 -9.27 4.46 11.64
N GLU A 58 -8.50 3.57 12.25
CA GLU A 58 -8.44 2.15 11.85
C GLU A 58 -9.83 1.51 11.87
N GLU A 59 -10.09 0.60 10.94
CA GLU A 59 -11.43 0.06 10.69
C GLU A 59 -12.07 -0.55 11.95
N GLU A 60 -11.30 -1.28 12.77
CA GLU A 60 -11.82 -1.88 14.00
C GLU A 60 -12.25 -0.82 15.05
N ASP A 61 -11.42 0.21 15.23
CA ASP A 61 -11.71 1.31 16.17
C ASP A 61 -12.93 2.11 15.70
N PHE A 62 -12.98 2.43 14.40
CA PHE A 62 -14.11 3.10 13.77
C PHE A 62 -15.42 2.32 13.97
N GLN A 63 -15.42 1.01 13.70
CA GLN A 63 -16.59 0.14 13.87
C GLN A 63 -17.07 0.06 15.32
N SER A 64 -16.15 0.14 16.28
CA SER A 64 -16.47 0.09 17.72
C SER A 64 -17.15 1.38 18.21
N LYS A 65 -16.81 2.53 17.61
CA LYS A 65 -17.33 3.85 17.99
C LYS A 65 -18.55 4.28 17.17
N CYS A 66 -18.69 3.76 15.95
CA CYS A 66 -19.77 4.17 15.05
C CYS A 66 -21.12 3.59 15.49
N ILE A 67 -22.01 4.47 15.94
CA ILE A 67 -23.40 4.11 16.31
C ILE A 67 -24.37 4.11 15.13
N ARG A 68 -23.89 4.22 13.89
CA ARG A 68 -24.70 4.14 12.66
C ARG A 68 -25.84 5.16 12.59
N CYS A 69 -25.61 6.36 13.13
CA CYS A 69 -26.64 7.41 13.22
C CYS A 69 -26.92 8.16 11.91
N GLY A 70 -26.03 8.06 10.91
CA GLY A 70 -26.19 8.73 9.61
C GLY A 70 -25.97 10.26 9.61
N LEU A 71 -25.62 10.88 10.74
CA LEU A 71 -25.45 12.34 10.82
C LEU A 71 -24.34 12.87 9.90
N CYS A 72 -23.23 12.14 9.77
CA CYS A 72 -22.15 12.50 8.84
C CYS A 72 -22.57 12.46 7.37
N VAL A 73 -23.49 11.57 7.00
CA VAL A 73 -24.05 11.47 5.64
C VAL A 73 -25.00 12.63 5.39
N ARG A 74 -25.91 12.92 6.33
CA ARG A 74 -26.84 14.06 6.25
C ARG A 74 -26.11 15.39 6.10
N ASP A 75 -25.01 15.59 6.83
CA ASP A 75 -24.28 16.85 6.87
C ASP A 75 -23.18 16.92 5.77
N CYS A 76 -23.06 15.90 4.91
CA CYS A 76 -22.19 15.95 3.74
C CYS A 76 -22.89 16.72 2.60
N PRO A 77 -22.37 17.89 2.17
CA PRO A 77 -23.08 18.73 1.20
C PRO A 77 -23.00 18.26 -0.26
N TYR A 78 -22.23 17.19 -0.54
CA TYR A 78 -21.90 16.75 -1.90
C TYR A 78 -22.35 15.33 -2.22
N ASP A 79 -23.18 14.71 -1.37
CA ASP A 79 -23.63 13.31 -1.51
C ASP A 79 -22.47 12.31 -1.70
N THR A 80 -21.26 12.67 -1.23
CA THR A 80 -20.09 11.81 -1.25
C THR A 80 -20.34 10.57 -0.40
N LEU A 81 -20.89 10.77 0.80
CA LEU A 81 -21.06 9.72 1.79
C LEU A 81 -22.42 9.04 1.62
N LYS A 82 -22.44 7.72 1.69
CA LYS A 82 -23.65 6.90 1.78
C LYS A 82 -23.54 5.91 2.93
N LEU A 83 -24.69 5.45 3.43
CA LEU A 83 -24.74 4.38 4.42
C LEU A 83 -24.77 3.04 3.70
N ALA A 84 -24.00 2.08 4.21
CA ALA A 84 -24.08 0.69 3.74
C ALA A 84 -25.47 0.11 4.01
N GLU A 85 -26.06 -0.48 2.99
CA GLU A 85 -27.36 -1.15 3.02
C GLU A 85 -27.19 -2.67 3.13
N LEU A 86 -28.31 -3.37 3.31
CA LEU A 86 -28.29 -4.83 3.39
C LEU A 86 -27.94 -5.42 2.02
N GLY A 87 -26.84 -6.16 1.95
CA GLY A 87 -26.33 -6.73 0.71
C GLY A 87 -25.04 -6.08 0.21
N ASP A 88 -24.69 -4.91 0.76
CA ASP A 88 -23.36 -4.33 0.54
C ASP A 88 -22.28 -5.17 1.23
N GLU A 89 -21.08 -5.13 0.66
CA GLU A 89 -19.88 -5.77 1.23
C GLU A 89 -19.27 -4.95 2.39
N VAL A 90 -19.86 -3.78 2.69
CA VAL A 90 -19.45 -2.88 3.77
C VAL A 90 -20.31 -3.15 5.00
N ALA A 91 -19.76 -2.96 6.21
CA ALA A 91 -20.53 -3.10 7.44
C ALA A 91 -21.84 -2.29 7.42
N LEU A 92 -22.97 -2.98 7.56
CA LEU A 92 -24.32 -2.40 7.51
C LEU A 92 -24.43 -1.13 8.38
N GLY A 93 -25.02 -0.09 7.79
CA GLY A 93 -25.30 1.20 8.44
C GLY A 93 -24.05 2.06 8.71
N THR A 94 -22.87 1.68 8.21
CA THR A 94 -21.67 2.50 8.35
C THR A 94 -21.46 3.40 7.13
N PRO A 95 -20.99 4.65 7.32
CA PRO A 95 -20.78 5.60 6.23
C PRO A 95 -19.54 5.27 5.42
N TYR A 96 -19.64 5.42 4.10
CA TYR A 96 -18.52 5.22 3.17
C TYR A 96 -18.71 6.01 1.87
N PHE A 97 -17.66 6.08 1.06
CA PHE A 97 -17.74 6.58 -0.32
C PHE A 97 -16.86 5.77 -1.26
N GLU A 98 -17.14 5.89 -2.56
CA GLU A 98 -16.35 5.30 -3.64
C GLU A 98 -15.74 6.41 -4.47
N ALA A 99 -14.41 6.50 -4.48
CA ALA A 99 -13.66 7.59 -5.07
C ALA A 99 -13.97 7.81 -6.56
N ARG A 100 -14.18 6.74 -7.33
CA ARG A 100 -14.55 6.79 -8.75
C ARG A 100 -15.94 7.37 -9.01
N SER A 101 -16.86 7.21 -8.06
CA SER A 101 -18.26 7.65 -8.18
C SER A 101 -18.40 9.11 -7.79
N VAL A 102 -18.24 9.42 -6.50
CA VAL A 102 -18.29 10.78 -5.95
C VAL A 102 -17.19 10.89 -4.91
N PRO A 103 -16.07 11.58 -5.20
CA PRO A 103 -14.95 11.71 -4.27
C PRO A 103 -15.30 12.67 -3.12
N CYS A 104 -14.44 12.71 -2.11
CA CYS A 104 -14.49 13.73 -1.07
C CYS A 104 -14.10 15.10 -1.64
N GLU A 105 -14.98 16.07 -1.46
CA GLU A 105 -14.77 17.45 -1.90
C GLU A 105 -13.82 18.27 -1.00
N MET A 106 -13.32 17.69 0.09
CA MET A 106 -12.33 18.30 0.98
C MET A 106 -12.81 19.64 1.58
N CYS A 107 -14.04 19.67 2.10
CA CYS A 107 -14.62 20.85 2.76
C CYS A 107 -13.73 21.35 3.92
N ASP A 108 -13.40 22.64 3.95
CA ASP A 108 -12.53 23.24 4.97
C ASP A 108 -13.11 23.14 6.40
N ASP A 109 -14.43 23.19 6.52
CA ASP A 109 -15.15 23.17 7.79
C ASP A 109 -15.50 21.75 8.26
N ILE A 110 -15.21 20.71 7.46
CA ILE A 110 -15.34 19.28 7.78
C ILE A 110 -16.67 18.94 8.52
N PRO A 111 -17.83 19.23 7.92
CA PRO A 111 -19.12 19.12 8.60
C PRO A 111 -19.44 17.68 9.03
N CYS A 112 -18.99 16.68 8.25
CA CYS A 112 -19.16 15.28 8.57
C CYS A 112 -18.51 14.85 9.89
N VAL A 113 -17.32 15.39 10.23
CA VAL A 113 -16.63 15.13 11.50
C VAL A 113 -17.36 15.83 12.64
N LYS A 114 -17.72 17.10 12.47
CA LYS A 114 -18.47 17.88 13.48
C LYS A 114 -19.82 17.27 13.84
N ALA A 115 -20.46 16.62 12.87
CA ALA A 115 -21.73 15.93 13.05
C ALA A 115 -21.60 14.61 13.84
N CYS A 116 -20.40 14.04 13.97
CA CYS A 116 -20.19 12.75 14.61
C CYS A 116 -20.24 12.88 16.15
N PRO A 117 -21.23 12.30 16.84
CA PRO A 117 -21.39 12.50 18.28
C PRO A 117 -20.50 11.58 19.12
N THR A 118 -19.96 10.50 18.54
CA THR A 118 -19.24 9.44 19.28
C THR A 118 -17.72 9.49 19.13
N GLY A 119 -17.20 10.40 18.30
CA GLY A 119 -15.79 10.42 17.95
C GLY A 119 -15.35 9.22 17.10
N ALA A 120 -16.29 8.55 16.41
CA ALA A 120 -15.94 7.59 15.37
C ALA A 120 -15.17 8.26 14.21
N LEU A 121 -15.48 9.52 13.95
CA LEU A 121 -14.65 10.43 13.19
C LEU A 121 -13.94 11.35 14.19
N ASP A 122 -12.61 11.42 14.12
CA ASP A 122 -11.77 12.12 15.09
C ASP A 122 -12.06 13.63 15.12
N PRO A 123 -12.61 14.19 16.23
CA PRO A 123 -12.89 15.62 16.34
C PRO A 123 -11.63 16.48 16.42
N ALA A 124 -10.45 15.89 16.66
CA ALA A 124 -9.18 16.62 16.61
C ALA A 124 -8.77 16.98 15.17
N LEU A 125 -9.37 16.36 14.15
CA LEU A 125 -9.16 16.71 12.76
C LEU A 125 -9.78 18.08 12.46
N THR A 126 -8.96 19.12 12.49
CA THR A 126 -9.37 20.52 12.23
C THR A 126 -9.00 21.01 10.84
N LYS A 127 -8.02 20.38 10.19
CA LYS A 127 -7.59 20.70 8.82
C LYS A 127 -7.80 19.51 7.92
N ILE A 128 -8.56 19.70 6.85
CA ILE A 128 -8.94 18.62 5.94
C ILE A 128 -7.74 17.98 5.22
N GLY A 129 -6.66 18.74 4.99
CA GLY A 129 -5.40 18.22 4.43
C GLY A 129 -4.66 17.21 5.33
N GLU A 130 -5.00 17.17 6.62
CA GLU A 130 -4.42 16.21 7.58
C GLU A 130 -5.22 14.89 7.63
N ALA A 131 -6.37 14.82 6.95
CA ALA A 131 -7.18 13.61 6.88
C ALA A 131 -6.40 12.46 6.21
N ARG A 132 -6.64 11.23 6.68
CA ARG A 132 -6.01 10.01 6.16
C ARG A 132 -7.10 8.96 5.85
N MET A 133 -7.96 9.29 4.89
CA MET A 133 -9.09 8.44 4.48
C MET A 133 -8.61 7.20 3.71
N GLY A 134 -7.56 7.36 2.91
CA GLY A 134 -7.04 6.34 2.00
C GLY A 134 -5.71 6.77 1.38
N LEU A 135 -5.22 6.00 0.41
CA LEU A 135 -4.00 6.28 -0.34
C LEU A 135 -4.23 6.05 -1.83
N ALA A 136 -3.91 7.06 -2.64
CA ALA A 136 -3.92 6.93 -4.09
C ALA A 136 -2.69 6.14 -4.58
N VAL A 137 -2.89 5.24 -5.52
CA VAL A 137 -1.86 4.39 -6.12
C VAL A 137 -2.07 4.35 -7.63
N VAL A 138 -1.00 4.56 -8.40
CA VAL A 138 -1.02 4.27 -9.84
C VAL A 138 -0.93 2.75 -9.99
N VAL A 139 -2.07 2.12 -10.25
CA VAL A 139 -2.22 0.66 -10.27
C VAL A 139 -1.80 0.05 -11.60
N ASP A 140 -1.91 0.81 -12.69
CA ASP A 140 -1.65 0.34 -14.04
C ASP A 140 -0.80 1.37 -14.78
N GLN A 141 0.49 1.08 -14.92
CA GLN A 141 1.44 1.96 -15.62
C GLN A 141 1.32 1.78 -17.13
N GLU A 142 0.88 0.61 -17.59
CA GLU A 142 0.66 0.26 -18.98
C GLU A 142 -0.55 0.98 -19.58
N ALA A 143 -1.62 1.18 -18.81
CA ALA A 143 -2.77 1.97 -19.22
C ALA A 143 -2.57 3.49 -19.02
N CYS A 144 -1.76 3.89 -18.03
CA CYS A 144 -1.60 5.31 -17.69
C CYS A 144 -0.99 6.11 -18.86
N ILE A 145 -1.74 7.08 -19.38
CA ILE A 145 -1.35 7.94 -20.50
C ILE A 145 -0.02 8.66 -20.26
N ALA A 146 0.25 9.07 -19.01
CA ALA A 146 1.51 9.72 -18.64
C ALA A 146 2.72 8.80 -18.83
N PHE A 147 2.57 7.50 -18.56
CA PHE A 147 3.60 6.47 -18.79
C PHE A 147 3.73 6.09 -20.27
N GLN A 148 2.70 6.31 -21.08
CA GLN A 148 2.76 6.13 -22.54
C GLN A 148 3.51 7.26 -23.27
N GLY A 149 3.90 8.32 -22.56
CA GLY A 149 4.66 9.44 -23.11
C GLY A 149 3.80 10.50 -23.76
N LEU A 150 2.49 10.47 -23.48
CA LEU A 150 1.56 11.53 -23.78
C LEU A 150 1.48 12.47 -22.57
N ARG A 151 1.32 13.76 -22.83
CA ARG A 151 1.25 14.77 -21.77
C ARG A 151 -0.09 14.69 -21.03
N CYS A 152 -0.12 13.97 -19.92
CA CYS A 152 -1.27 13.88 -19.02
C CYS A 152 -0.84 14.25 -17.59
N GLU A 153 -1.49 15.27 -17.04
CA GLU A 153 -1.19 15.85 -15.72
C GLU A 153 -2.50 16.06 -14.90
N VAL A 154 -3.58 15.39 -15.31
CA VAL A 154 -4.94 15.60 -14.76
C VAL A 154 -5.01 15.25 -13.28
N CYS A 155 -4.47 14.09 -12.87
CA CYS A 155 -4.47 13.68 -11.46
C CYS A 155 -3.66 14.65 -10.57
N PHE A 156 -2.57 15.20 -11.10
CA PHE A 156 -1.77 16.21 -10.42
C PHE A 156 -2.54 17.53 -10.27
N ASN A 157 -3.15 18.02 -11.34
CA ASN A 157 -3.85 19.31 -11.36
C ASN A 157 -5.14 19.32 -10.53
N VAL A 158 -5.86 18.19 -10.44
CA VAL A 158 -7.09 18.09 -9.64
C VAL A 158 -6.80 17.88 -8.14
N CYS A 159 -5.57 17.54 -7.78
CA CYS A 159 -5.21 17.25 -6.39
C CYS A 159 -5.30 18.51 -5.53
N PRO A 160 -6.09 18.54 -4.44
CA PRO A 160 -6.17 19.72 -3.57
C PRO A 160 -4.87 20.01 -2.81
N VAL A 161 -4.07 18.97 -2.59
CA VAL A 161 -2.76 19.01 -1.94
C VAL A 161 -1.64 18.73 -2.96
N ARG A 162 -1.76 19.33 -4.14
CA ARG A 162 -0.82 19.22 -5.26
C ARG A 162 0.58 19.71 -4.86
N GLY A 163 1.61 19.00 -5.28
CA GLY A 163 3.00 19.30 -4.92
C GLY A 163 3.47 18.55 -3.67
N ASP A 164 2.56 18.29 -2.73
CA ASP A 164 2.86 17.49 -1.54
C ASP A 164 2.37 16.05 -1.71
N ALA A 165 1.09 15.84 -2.04
CA ALA A 165 0.50 14.51 -2.17
C ALA A 165 0.81 13.85 -3.52
N ILE A 166 0.84 14.64 -4.59
CA ILE A 166 1.19 14.18 -5.94
C ILE A 166 2.21 15.15 -6.51
N THR A 167 3.34 14.60 -6.97
CA THR A 167 4.40 15.32 -7.69
C THR A 167 4.55 14.75 -9.09
N LEU A 168 5.24 15.47 -9.98
CA LEU A 168 5.58 15.00 -11.31
C LEU A 168 7.07 14.69 -11.39
N ASN A 169 7.39 13.45 -11.70
CA ASN A 169 8.75 13.04 -12.06
C ASN A 169 8.90 13.18 -13.59
N TYR A 170 9.67 14.18 -14.00
CA TYR A 170 9.95 14.46 -15.40
C TYR A 170 11.04 13.52 -15.91
N GLN A 171 10.70 12.66 -16.87
CA GLN A 171 11.67 11.76 -17.51
C GLN A 171 11.74 12.03 -19.02
N HIS A 172 12.91 11.81 -19.62
CA HIS A 172 13.09 11.98 -21.05
C HIS A 172 12.48 10.82 -21.84
N ASN A 173 11.68 11.11 -22.87
CA ASN A 173 11.15 10.07 -23.75
C ASN A 173 12.16 9.70 -24.82
N THR A 174 12.90 8.61 -24.59
CA THR A 174 13.90 8.07 -25.53
C THR A 174 13.32 7.69 -26.90
N ARG A 175 12.03 7.30 -26.98
CA ARG A 175 11.36 6.93 -28.24
C ARG A 175 11.10 8.14 -29.14
N SER A 176 10.72 9.29 -28.59
CA SER A 176 10.37 10.47 -29.39
C SER A 176 11.43 11.58 -29.39
N GLY A 177 12.36 11.58 -28.43
CA GLY A 177 13.45 12.55 -28.30
C GLY A 177 13.02 14.01 -28.07
N LYS A 178 11.71 14.28 -27.98
CA LYS A 178 11.14 15.63 -27.89
C LYS A 178 10.13 15.78 -26.75
N HIS A 179 9.44 14.71 -26.37
CA HIS A 179 8.47 14.74 -25.29
C HIS A 179 9.11 14.29 -23.98
N ALA A 180 8.66 14.86 -22.86
CA ALA A 180 8.96 14.32 -21.54
C ALA A 180 7.80 13.45 -21.07
N PHE A 181 8.09 12.42 -20.28
CA PHE A 181 7.11 11.74 -19.45
C PHE A 181 6.86 12.58 -18.19
N PHE A 182 5.60 12.75 -17.82
CA PHE A 182 5.16 13.52 -16.66
C PHE A 182 4.63 12.53 -15.62
N ILE A 183 5.52 11.70 -15.09
CA ILE A 183 5.11 10.54 -14.28
C ILE A 183 4.56 11.01 -12.94
N PRO A 184 3.28 10.75 -12.61
CA PRO A 184 2.73 11.12 -11.32
C PRO A 184 3.31 10.22 -10.22
N VAL A 185 3.87 10.84 -9.18
CA VAL A 185 4.39 10.17 -7.99
C VAL A 185 3.53 10.58 -6.80
N VAL A 186 2.85 9.59 -6.19
CA VAL A 186 2.02 9.80 -5.01
C VAL A 186 2.84 9.63 -3.74
N HIS A 187 2.78 10.60 -2.85
CA HIS A 187 3.48 10.58 -1.56
C HIS A 187 2.51 10.23 -0.43
N SER A 188 2.70 9.04 0.14
CA SER A 188 1.78 8.48 1.15
C SER A 188 1.67 9.29 2.44
N ASN A 189 2.66 10.13 2.76
CA ASN A 189 2.64 10.96 3.97
C ASN A 189 1.75 12.19 3.82
N ALA A 190 1.47 12.65 2.60
CA ALA A 190 0.67 13.83 2.30
C ALA A 190 -0.67 13.50 1.62
N CYS A 191 -0.77 12.36 0.94
CA CYS A 191 -2.02 11.92 0.32
C CYS A 191 -3.12 11.73 1.39
N THR A 192 -4.26 12.37 1.19
CA THR A 192 -5.42 12.26 2.10
C THR A 192 -6.35 11.12 1.76
N GLY A 193 -6.27 10.60 0.52
CA GLY A 193 -7.22 9.61 0.00
C GLY A 193 -8.58 10.18 -0.40
N CYS A 194 -8.67 11.48 -0.74
CA CYS A 194 -9.95 12.11 -1.10
C CYS A 194 -10.61 11.56 -2.38
N GLY A 195 -9.87 10.89 -3.27
CA GLY A 195 -10.44 10.28 -4.48
C GLY A 195 -10.54 11.17 -5.71
N LYS A 196 -10.30 12.49 -5.59
CA LYS A 196 -10.42 13.42 -6.74
C LYS A 196 -9.56 13.00 -7.95
N CYS A 197 -8.37 12.46 -7.71
CA CYS A 197 -7.49 11.98 -8.78
C CYS A 197 -8.03 10.74 -9.53
N GLU A 198 -8.72 9.84 -8.84
CA GLU A 198 -9.35 8.66 -9.43
C GLU A 198 -10.59 9.05 -10.24
N LYS A 199 -11.43 9.93 -9.70
CA LYS A 199 -12.60 10.47 -10.41
C LYS A 199 -12.19 11.19 -11.69
N ALA A 200 -11.15 12.02 -11.63
CA ALA A 200 -10.70 12.83 -12.75
C ALA A 200 -9.88 12.06 -13.79
N CYS A 201 -9.48 10.81 -13.50
CA CYS A 201 -8.76 10.00 -14.48
C CYS A 201 -9.64 9.84 -15.72
N ILE A 202 -9.11 10.26 -16.87
CA ILE A 202 -9.85 10.37 -18.14
C ILE A 202 -10.06 9.03 -18.85
N LEU A 203 -9.46 7.95 -18.32
CA LEU A 203 -9.70 6.60 -18.79
C LEU A 203 -11.05 6.10 -18.27
N GLU A 204 -11.70 5.19 -19.00
CA GLU A 204 -12.93 4.53 -18.56
C GLU A 204 -12.71 3.76 -17.25
N GLU A 205 -11.64 2.97 -17.22
CA GLU A 205 -11.08 2.34 -16.02
C GLU A 205 -9.87 3.14 -15.53
N ALA A 206 -9.94 3.65 -14.31
CA ALA A 206 -8.92 4.55 -13.78
C ALA A 206 -7.58 3.82 -13.55
N ALA A 207 -6.50 4.35 -14.11
CA ALA A 207 -5.13 3.85 -13.87
C ALA A 207 -4.56 4.28 -12.50
N ILE A 208 -5.18 5.27 -11.85
CA ILE A 208 -4.89 5.69 -10.48
C ILE A 208 -6.14 5.46 -9.63
N LYS A 209 -6.02 4.65 -8.57
CA LYS A 209 -7.12 4.27 -7.69
C LYS A 209 -6.77 4.57 -6.24
N VAL A 210 -7.77 4.85 -5.43
CA VAL A 210 -7.64 5.07 -3.99
C VAL A 210 -8.08 3.83 -3.24
N PHE A 211 -7.24 3.39 -2.31
CA PHE A 211 -7.51 2.24 -1.46
C PHE A 211 -7.43 2.63 0.01
N PRO A 212 -8.05 1.84 0.91
CA PRO A 212 -7.74 1.87 2.33
C PRO A 212 -6.23 1.81 2.58
N ILE A 213 -5.73 2.58 3.55
CA ILE A 213 -4.29 2.69 3.82
C ILE A 213 -3.67 1.33 4.12
N ALA A 214 -4.37 0.47 4.86
CA ALA A 214 -3.93 -0.88 5.20
C ALA A 214 -3.69 -1.78 3.96
N LEU A 215 -4.35 -1.51 2.83
CA LEU A 215 -4.18 -2.26 1.58
C LEU A 215 -3.11 -1.66 0.67
N ALA A 216 -2.99 -0.34 0.65
CA ALA A 216 -2.08 0.35 -0.28
C ALA A 216 -0.67 0.60 0.28
N LYS A 217 -0.51 0.79 1.60
CA LYS A 217 0.77 1.20 2.19
C LYS A 217 1.53 -0.01 2.75
N GLY A 218 2.73 -0.24 2.22
CA GLY A 218 3.68 -1.18 2.83
C GLY A 218 4.27 -0.66 4.14
N MET A 219 4.74 -1.56 5.00
CA MET A 219 5.49 -1.22 6.21
C MET A 219 6.92 -1.74 6.11
N LEU A 220 7.89 -0.86 6.32
CA LEU A 220 9.25 -1.28 6.60
C LEU A 220 9.24 -1.98 7.97
N GLY A 221 9.68 -3.24 8.05
CA GLY A 221 9.66 -4.01 9.29
C GLY A 221 10.30 -3.22 10.44
N LYS A 222 9.71 -3.27 11.64
CA LYS A 222 10.10 -2.43 12.81
C LYS A 222 11.57 -2.53 13.22
N HIS A 223 12.26 -3.58 12.78
CA HIS A 223 13.69 -3.83 13.05
C HIS A 223 14.62 -3.11 12.06
N TYR A 224 14.13 -2.67 10.90
CA TYR A 224 14.93 -1.90 9.96
C TYR A 224 15.04 -0.46 10.44
N ARG A 225 16.26 -0.04 10.72
CA ARG A 225 16.60 1.34 11.04
C ARG A 225 17.37 1.94 9.87
N LEU A 226 16.85 3.03 9.32
CA LEU A 226 17.52 3.74 8.25
C LEU A 226 18.71 4.51 8.85
N GLY A 227 19.92 4.12 8.48
CA GLY A 227 21.16 4.68 9.06
C GLY A 227 21.24 6.20 8.94
N TRP A 228 20.76 6.78 7.84
CA TRP A 228 20.74 8.22 7.63
C TRP A 228 19.76 8.95 8.57
N GLU A 229 18.60 8.38 8.89
CA GLU A 229 17.67 8.96 9.86
C GLU A 229 18.23 8.87 11.28
N GLN A 230 18.87 7.75 11.62
CA GLN A 230 19.53 7.59 12.90
C GLN A 230 20.66 8.60 13.07
N LYS A 231 21.47 8.81 12.03
CA LYS A 231 22.52 9.83 11.98
C LYS A 231 21.95 11.23 12.14
N ALA A 232 20.88 11.56 11.42
CA ALA A 232 20.24 12.88 11.53
C ALA A 232 19.73 13.16 12.95
N ARG A 233 19.22 12.14 13.66
CA ARG A 233 18.78 12.29 15.06
C ARG A 233 19.93 12.37 16.06
N ALA A 234 21.01 11.61 15.85
CA ALA A 234 22.14 11.54 16.76
C ALA A 234 23.20 12.62 16.52
N GLY A 235 23.16 13.30 15.37
CA GLY A 235 24.19 14.26 14.94
C GLY A 235 25.42 13.62 14.30
N GLU A 236 25.64 12.32 14.53
CA GLU A 236 26.74 11.54 13.97
C GLU A 236 26.30 10.13 13.56
N ALA A 237 27.13 9.46 12.75
CA ALA A 237 26.81 8.10 12.31
C ALA A 237 26.87 7.14 13.50
N LEU A 238 25.77 6.41 13.76
CA LEU A 238 25.73 5.39 14.82
C LEU A 238 26.52 4.12 14.47
N VAL A 239 26.96 4.01 13.22
CA VAL A 239 27.79 2.92 12.72
C VAL A 239 29.21 3.46 12.57
N SER A 240 30.21 2.68 12.97
CA SER A 240 31.61 3.02 12.75
C SER A 240 31.84 3.31 11.26
N PRO A 241 32.58 4.38 10.91
CA PRO A 241 32.93 4.62 9.52
C PRO A 241 33.66 3.40 8.94
N ASP A 242 33.39 3.11 7.67
CA ASP A 242 34.11 2.07 6.97
C ASP A 242 35.60 2.39 7.03
N THR A 243 36.42 1.40 7.40
CA THR A 243 37.86 1.58 7.41
C THR A 243 38.32 1.82 5.98
N PRO A 244 39.08 2.90 5.68
CA PRO A 244 39.58 3.13 4.34
C PRO A 244 40.40 1.92 3.91
N HIS A 245 40.01 1.31 2.79
CA HIS A 245 40.75 0.21 2.19
C HIS A 245 42.03 0.78 1.57
N GLU A 246 43.14 0.69 2.30
CA GLU A 246 44.46 0.99 1.77
C GLU A 246 44.95 -0.19 0.94
N TYR A 247 45.16 0.06 -0.35
CA TYR A 247 45.74 -0.90 -1.27
C TYR A 247 47.24 -0.65 -1.38
N ASN A 248 48.04 -1.69 -1.15
CA ASN A 248 49.47 -1.65 -1.45
C ASN A 248 49.69 -1.68 -2.97
N LEU A 249 49.58 -0.52 -3.60
CA LEU A 249 49.76 -0.32 -5.03
C LEU A 249 51.13 0.31 -5.32
N PRO A 250 51.73 0.01 -6.49
CA PRO A 250 52.94 0.67 -6.94
C PRO A 250 52.77 2.20 -7.07
N ASP A 251 53.88 2.93 -6.97
CA ASP A 251 53.89 4.39 -7.14
C ASP A 251 53.24 4.80 -8.48
N GLY A 252 52.39 5.83 -8.42
CA GLY A 252 51.61 6.30 -9.57
C GLY A 252 50.31 5.53 -9.81
N MET A 253 49.97 4.53 -8.99
CA MET A 253 48.70 3.79 -9.10
C MET A 253 47.81 4.02 -7.87
N SER A 254 46.51 4.15 -8.09
CA SER A 254 45.49 4.24 -7.03
C SER A 254 44.25 3.44 -7.42
N TYR A 255 43.48 2.94 -6.45
CA TYR A 255 42.28 2.15 -6.73
C TYR A 255 41.05 2.79 -6.10
N GLU A 256 40.04 3.08 -6.91
CA GLU A 256 38.76 3.67 -6.48
C GLU A 256 37.68 2.57 -6.35
N HIS A 257 37.31 2.25 -5.12
CA HIS A 257 36.21 1.32 -4.85
C HIS A 257 34.84 1.92 -5.22
N GLY A 258 34.05 1.18 -6.02
CA GLY A 258 32.72 1.60 -6.45
C GLY A 258 32.71 2.65 -7.58
N GLY A 259 33.88 3.04 -8.06
CA GLY A 259 34.08 3.99 -9.16
C GLY A 259 34.83 3.37 -10.33
N ARG A 260 35.88 4.04 -10.81
CA ARG A 260 36.62 3.65 -12.03
C ARG A 260 37.55 2.45 -11.86
N GLY A 261 37.74 1.94 -10.64
CA GLY A 261 38.67 0.84 -10.37
C GLY A 261 40.13 1.31 -10.32
N LEU A 262 41.05 0.59 -10.98
CA LEU A 262 42.48 0.92 -10.97
C LEU A 262 42.75 2.16 -11.85
N ILE A 263 43.32 3.19 -11.23
CA ILE A 263 43.71 4.46 -11.84
C ILE A 263 45.23 4.50 -11.90
N ILE A 264 45.76 4.72 -13.10
CA ILE A 264 47.18 4.92 -13.34
C ILE A 264 47.37 6.41 -13.64
N ASN A 265 48.05 7.13 -12.74
CA ASN A 265 48.27 8.56 -12.86
C ASN A 265 49.48 8.81 -13.77
N GLU A 266 49.24 9.13 -15.04
CA GLU A 266 50.30 9.39 -16.03
C GLU A 266 51.12 10.67 -15.76
N GLU A 267 50.69 11.53 -14.82
CA GLU A 267 51.35 12.81 -14.51
C GLU A 267 52.33 12.75 -13.31
N ALA A 268 52.36 11.65 -12.55
CA ALA A 268 53.29 11.46 -11.43
C ALA A 268 54.52 10.65 -11.86
N GLY A 269 55.31 11.19 -12.78
CA GLY A 269 56.56 10.60 -13.22
C GLY A 269 56.78 10.81 -14.71
N GLY A 270 57.61 11.79 -15.06
CA GLY A 270 58.03 12.00 -16.45
C GLY A 270 58.56 10.70 -17.04
N ALA A 271 57.91 10.23 -18.11
CA ALA A 271 58.37 9.18 -19.03
C ALA A 271 59.34 8.14 -18.42
N ALA A 272 58.90 7.39 -17.42
CA ALA A 272 59.52 6.11 -17.12
C ALA A 272 58.83 5.07 -17.99
N ALA A 273 59.56 4.51 -18.96
CA ALA A 273 59.10 3.35 -19.72
C ALA A 273 58.57 2.28 -18.75
N PRO A 274 57.45 1.59 -19.06
CA PRO A 274 56.90 0.60 -18.16
C PRO A 274 58.00 -0.40 -17.81
N ALA A 275 58.21 -0.62 -16.50
CA ALA A 275 59.08 -1.68 -16.03
C ALA A 275 58.70 -2.97 -16.78
N PRO A 276 59.68 -3.74 -17.30
CA PRO A 276 59.39 -4.90 -18.12
C PRO A 276 58.46 -5.82 -17.36
N GLN A 277 57.22 -5.93 -17.85
CA GLN A 277 56.23 -6.82 -17.29
C GLN A 277 56.84 -8.24 -17.36
N PRO A 278 56.81 -9.04 -16.28
CA PRO A 278 57.35 -10.39 -16.31
C PRO A 278 56.59 -11.32 -17.28
N PHE A 279 55.48 -10.83 -17.83
CA PHE A 279 54.61 -11.49 -18.77
C PHE A 279 54.75 -10.85 -20.17
N SER A 280 54.85 -11.70 -21.18
CA SER A 280 54.82 -11.26 -22.58
C SER A 280 53.47 -10.63 -22.92
N SER A 281 53.49 -9.65 -23.83
CA SER A 281 52.29 -9.06 -24.43
C SER A 281 51.48 -10.07 -25.27
N ASN A 282 52.09 -11.20 -25.64
CA ASN A 282 51.41 -12.31 -26.28
C ASN A 282 51.21 -13.45 -25.26
N PRO A 283 49.95 -13.76 -24.88
CA PRO A 283 49.66 -14.77 -23.86
C PRO A 283 50.13 -16.19 -24.24
N LEU A 284 50.33 -16.47 -25.53
CA LEU A 284 50.89 -17.74 -26.00
C LEU A 284 52.37 -17.93 -25.65
N ASP A 285 53.14 -16.86 -25.47
CA ASP A 285 54.56 -16.95 -25.13
C ASP A 285 54.76 -17.46 -23.70
N THR A 286 53.84 -17.12 -22.80
CA THR A 286 53.83 -17.59 -21.40
C THR A 286 53.46 -19.08 -21.33
N LEU A 287 52.58 -19.55 -22.22
CA LEU A 287 52.16 -20.95 -22.34
C LEU A 287 53.21 -21.83 -23.04
N ASN A 288 53.96 -21.25 -23.98
CA ASN A 288 54.99 -21.96 -24.76
C ASN A 288 56.37 -21.99 -24.08
N ARG A 289 56.53 -21.33 -22.92
CA ARG A 289 57.71 -21.49 -22.05
C ARG A 289 57.73 -22.91 -21.47
N LYS A 290 58.25 -23.86 -22.25
CA LYS A 290 58.56 -25.21 -21.77
C LYS A 290 59.75 -25.16 -20.82
N GLY A 291 59.46 -25.18 -19.52
CA GLY A 291 60.31 -25.78 -18.48
C GLY A 291 61.19 -24.82 -17.67
N GLY A 292 61.08 -24.96 -16.35
CA GLY A 292 62.03 -24.46 -15.35
C GLY A 292 61.36 -23.65 -14.25
N LEU A 293 61.21 -24.28 -13.07
CA LEU A 293 61.05 -23.60 -11.77
C LEU A 293 62.10 -22.48 -11.60
#